data_AF-A0A9D0Q376-F1
#
_entry.id   AF-A0A9D0Q376-F1
#
_cell.length_a   1.000
_cell.length_b   1.000
_cell.length_c   1.000
_cell.angle_alpha   90.00
_cell.angle_beta   90.00
_cell.angle_gamma   90.00
#
_symmetry.space_group_name_H-M   'P 1'
#
loop_
_entity.id
_entity.type
_entity.pdbx_description
1 polymer ?
#
loop_
_entity_poly.entity_id
_entity_poly.type
_entity_poly.pdbx_seq_one_letter_code
_entity_poly.pdbx_strand_id
1 'polypeptide(L)'
;FTPGVDRRISTTTTTAGGFYTFTHLLPSRYPTETYLVVVTSTNFAPGGVLEGYANSSGAVGGNSDLNNRDHGLPYGTPGSGGFVASTAVSLTVGAEPTNDGDTDANSNLTLDFGFYKLSLGNQVWYDDNNNGILDTGEVGASGIVVRLYNLSDTLLLSTTTDANGFYTFISQRNLTYAENERGKVFENDHRH
;
A
#
# COMPACT_ATOMS: atom_id res chain seq x y z
N PHE A 1 6.34 11.04 12.38
CA PHE A 1 5.80 12.23 11.71
C PHE A 1 4.51 12.65 12.40
N THR A 2 4.38 13.91 12.80
CA THR A 2 3.17 14.49 13.38
C THR A 2 2.64 15.56 12.43
N PRO A 3 1.54 15.30 11.69
CA PRO A 3 0.96 16.26 10.75
C PRO A 3 0.68 17.61 11.41
N GLY A 4 1.10 18.70 10.76
CA GLY A 4 0.91 20.07 11.26
C GLY A 4 1.90 20.52 12.35
N VAL A 5 2.75 19.61 12.85
CA VAL A 5 3.85 19.92 13.78
C VAL A 5 5.20 19.83 13.06
N ASP A 6 5.40 18.79 12.27
CA ASP A 6 6.63 18.62 11.50
C ASP A 6 6.67 19.57 10.30
N ARG A 7 7.79 20.28 10.15
CA ARG A 7 7.99 21.23 9.05
C ARG A 7 8.49 20.51 7.80
N ARG A 8 7.73 20.58 6.71
CA ARG A 8 8.19 20.12 5.39
C ARG A 8 9.43 20.90 4.96
N ILE A 9 10.53 20.20 4.69
CA ILE A 9 11.78 20.78 4.17
C ILE A 9 11.73 20.87 2.64
N SER A 10 11.32 19.79 1.96
CA SER A 10 11.25 19.72 0.51
C SER A 10 10.16 18.73 0.05
N THR A 11 9.87 18.70 -1.24
CA THR A 11 8.98 17.72 -1.89
C THR A 11 9.55 17.38 -3.27
N THR A 12 9.32 16.15 -3.71
CA THR A 12 9.71 15.66 -5.03
C THR A 12 8.64 14.70 -5.54
N THR A 13 8.70 14.34 -6.81
CA THR A 13 7.85 13.32 -7.44
C THR A 13 8.77 12.25 -8.03
N THR A 14 8.35 11.00 -7.95
CA THR A 14 9.12 9.89 -8.49
C THR A 14 9.26 10.02 -10.01
N THR A 15 10.40 9.54 -10.52
CA THR A 15 10.66 9.44 -11.96
C THR A 15 10.01 8.20 -12.56
N ALA A 16 10.14 8.02 -13.88
CA ALA A 16 9.82 6.75 -14.52
C ALA A 16 10.67 5.63 -13.88
N GLY A 17 10.02 4.60 -13.35
CA GLY A 17 10.67 3.54 -12.58
C GLY A 17 10.56 3.68 -11.06
N GLY A 18 9.99 4.79 -10.55
CA GLY A 18 9.68 4.94 -9.12
C GLY A 18 10.78 5.55 -8.25
N PHE A 19 11.93 5.92 -8.82
CA PHE A 19 13.04 6.51 -8.08
C PHE A 19 12.77 7.96 -7.67
N TYR A 20 13.27 8.36 -6.50
CA TYR A 20 13.21 9.72 -6.00
C TYR A 20 14.50 10.09 -5.25
N THR A 21 14.86 11.37 -5.22
CA THR A 21 15.98 11.88 -4.42
C THR A 21 15.64 13.25 -3.84
N PHE A 22 16.29 13.59 -2.74
CA PHE A 22 16.30 14.93 -2.16
C PHE A 22 17.76 15.41 -2.14
N THR A 23 18.01 16.60 -2.66
CA THR A 23 19.37 17.17 -2.73
C THR A 23 19.53 18.32 -1.75
N HIS A 24 20.78 18.71 -1.48
CA HIS A 24 21.14 19.81 -0.58
C HIS A 24 20.66 19.60 0.88
N LEU A 25 20.68 18.34 1.33
CA LEU A 25 20.41 17.99 2.72
C LEU A 25 21.67 18.21 3.57
N LEU A 26 21.46 18.64 4.81
CA LEU A 26 22.53 18.76 5.79
C LEU A 26 22.78 17.41 6.48
N PRO A 27 24.01 17.10 6.89
CA PRO A 27 24.28 15.90 7.67
C PRO A 27 23.60 15.98 9.04
N SER A 28 23.12 14.85 9.54
CA SER A 28 22.45 14.70 10.84
C SER A 28 23.49 14.62 11.96
N ARG A 29 23.98 15.77 12.42
CA ARG A 29 24.95 15.85 13.53
C ARG A 29 24.26 15.73 14.88
N TYR A 30 22.98 16.09 14.94
CA TYR A 30 22.12 15.96 16.11
C TYR A 30 20.85 15.18 15.78
N PRO A 31 20.21 14.52 16.77
CA PRO A 31 18.95 13.79 16.54
C PRO A 31 17.82 14.65 15.94
N THR A 32 17.84 15.96 16.21
CA THR A 32 16.89 16.94 15.65
C THR A 32 17.15 17.27 14.18
N GLU A 33 18.26 16.81 13.62
CA GLU A 33 18.66 16.99 12.22
C GLU A 33 18.43 15.70 11.40
N THR A 34 17.63 14.78 11.92
CA THR A 34 17.17 13.59 11.21
C THR A 34 15.99 13.90 10.30
N TYR A 35 15.82 13.09 9.26
CA TYR A 35 14.81 13.25 8.23
C TYR A 35 13.72 12.20 8.34
N LEU A 36 12.54 12.54 7.84
CA LEU A 36 11.44 11.61 7.59
C LEU A 36 11.02 11.80 6.14
N VAL A 37 10.79 10.69 5.42
CA VAL A 37 10.18 10.74 4.09
C VAL A 37 8.74 10.30 4.19
N VAL A 38 7.84 11.09 3.60
CA VAL A 38 6.39 10.90 3.69
C VAL A 38 5.79 10.78 2.29
N VAL A 39 5.16 9.65 2.01
CA VAL A 39 4.24 9.48 0.89
C VAL A 39 2.87 9.99 1.33
N THR A 40 2.53 11.20 0.88
CA THR A 40 1.38 11.97 1.39
C THR A 40 0.04 11.30 1.09
N SER A 41 -0.96 11.58 1.93
CA SER A 41 -2.31 11.04 1.83
C SER A 41 -3.00 11.35 0.50
N THR A 42 -2.63 12.46 -0.14
CA THR A 42 -3.14 12.86 -1.46
C THR A 42 -2.84 11.85 -2.56
N ASN A 43 -1.76 11.06 -2.46
CA ASN A 43 -1.48 10.01 -3.43
C ASN A 43 -2.50 8.87 -3.37
N PHE A 44 -3.09 8.64 -2.20
CA PHE A 44 -4.02 7.53 -1.97
C PHE A 44 -5.49 7.95 -2.07
N ALA A 45 -5.78 9.25 -2.09
CA ALA A 45 -7.13 9.79 -2.21
C ALA A 45 -7.79 9.40 -3.56
N PRO A 46 -9.12 9.49 -3.69
CA PRO A 46 -9.81 9.22 -4.95
C PRO A 46 -9.22 10.03 -6.13
N GLY A 47 -8.90 9.34 -7.23
CA GLY A 47 -8.19 9.90 -8.40
C GLY A 47 -6.66 10.02 -8.24
N GLY A 48 -6.12 9.66 -7.08
CA GLY A 48 -4.69 9.65 -6.79
C GLY A 48 -3.96 8.47 -7.43
N VAL A 49 -2.65 8.62 -7.64
CA VAL A 49 -1.81 7.62 -8.31
C VAL A 49 -1.66 6.30 -7.55
N LEU A 50 -1.94 6.30 -6.25
CA LEU A 50 -1.95 5.15 -5.36
C LEU A 50 -3.37 4.87 -4.81
N GLU A 51 -4.43 5.34 -5.48
CA GLU A 51 -5.81 4.98 -5.11
C GLU A 51 -5.98 3.44 -5.11
N GLY A 52 -6.50 2.91 -4.00
CA GLY A 52 -6.69 1.46 -3.81
C GLY A 52 -5.41 0.67 -3.50
N TYR A 53 -4.25 1.32 -3.43
CA TYR A 53 -3.02 0.67 -2.98
C TYR A 53 -2.93 0.64 -1.45
N ALA A 54 -2.34 -0.45 -0.98
CA ALA A 54 -2.00 -0.75 0.38
C ALA A 54 -0.49 -0.69 0.57
N ASN A 55 -0.05 -0.26 1.75
CA ASN A 55 1.35 -0.41 2.15
C ASN A 55 1.71 -1.89 2.28
N SER A 56 2.91 -2.26 1.82
CA SER A 56 3.50 -3.56 2.06
C SER A 56 3.62 -3.84 3.57
N SER A 57 3.68 -5.12 3.93
CA SER A 57 4.03 -5.53 5.29
C SER A 57 5.55 -5.68 5.43
N GLY A 58 6.05 -5.68 6.67
CA GLY A 58 7.45 -5.98 6.96
C GLY A 58 8.38 -4.77 6.88
N ALA A 59 7.85 -3.57 7.12
CA ALA A 59 8.64 -2.36 7.13
C ALA A 59 9.81 -2.44 8.11
N VAL A 60 11.00 -2.05 7.65
CA VAL A 60 12.21 -1.92 8.46
C VAL A 60 12.45 -0.46 8.84
N GLY A 61 13.34 -0.22 9.81
CA GLY A 61 13.65 1.14 10.25
C GLY A 61 14.33 1.95 9.15
N GLY A 62 13.98 3.23 9.02
CA GLY A 62 14.50 4.15 8.00
C GLY A 62 16.02 4.30 7.98
N ASN A 63 16.70 4.03 9.09
CA ASN A 63 18.16 4.04 9.20
C ASN A 63 18.76 2.62 9.24
N SER A 64 18.05 1.62 8.69
CA SER A 64 18.50 0.23 8.68
C SER A 64 19.54 -0.06 7.61
N ASP A 65 19.70 0.85 6.64
CA ASP A 65 20.62 0.73 5.51
C ASP A 65 20.37 -0.53 4.66
N LEU A 66 19.16 -1.09 4.73
CA LEU A 66 18.75 -2.28 3.99
C LEU A 66 18.09 -1.88 2.66
N ASN A 67 18.86 -1.87 1.59
CA ASN A 67 18.34 -1.59 0.25
C ASN A 67 17.29 -2.62 -0.22
N ASN A 68 16.36 -2.20 -1.07
CA ASN A 68 15.25 -2.98 -1.63
C ASN A 68 14.31 -3.54 -0.55
N ARG A 69 14.19 -2.84 0.58
CA ARG A 69 13.26 -3.18 1.67
C ARG A 69 12.27 -2.06 1.88
N ASP A 70 11.04 -2.42 2.20
CA ASP A 70 10.03 -1.43 2.55
C ASP A 70 10.41 -0.73 3.86
N HIS A 71 10.38 0.60 3.86
CA HIS A 71 10.58 1.45 5.02
C HIS A 71 9.31 2.21 5.40
N GLY A 72 8.22 2.00 4.66
CA GLY A 72 6.95 2.68 4.87
C GLY A 72 6.17 2.15 6.07
N LEU A 73 5.86 3.03 7.02
CA LEU A 73 4.89 2.77 8.08
C LEU A 73 3.59 3.54 7.81
N PRO A 74 2.43 2.88 7.82
CA PRO A 74 1.15 3.56 7.63
C PRO A 74 0.74 4.33 8.89
N TYR A 75 0.21 5.54 8.68
CA TYR A 75 -0.40 6.38 9.70
C TYR A 75 -1.84 6.69 9.30
N GLY A 76 -2.79 6.10 10.03
CA GLY A 76 -4.18 6.04 9.60
C GLY A 76 -4.36 5.11 8.39
N THR A 77 -5.54 5.17 7.77
CA THR A 77 -5.86 4.32 6.61
C THR A 77 -5.57 5.06 5.31
N PRO A 78 -4.59 4.61 4.49
CA PRO A 78 -4.38 5.16 3.15
C PRO A 78 -5.68 5.12 2.32
N GLY A 79 -6.00 6.23 1.67
CA GLY A 79 -7.26 6.44 0.93
C GLY A 79 -8.41 7.02 1.77
N SER A 80 -8.30 6.97 3.09
CA SER A 80 -9.21 7.63 4.03
C SER A 80 -8.46 8.66 4.89
N GLY A 81 -7.66 9.50 4.24
CA GLY A 81 -6.89 10.57 4.88
C GLY A 81 -5.56 10.13 5.53
N GLY A 82 -5.29 8.83 5.62
CA GLY A 82 -4.00 8.30 6.06
C GLY A 82 -2.89 8.46 5.04
N PHE A 83 -1.64 8.40 5.51
CA PHE A 83 -0.42 8.54 4.72
C PHE A 83 0.59 7.46 5.14
N VAL A 84 1.71 7.35 4.42
CA VAL A 84 2.81 6.44 4.77
C VAL A 84 4.08 7.24 4.98
N ALA A 85 4.83 6.94 6.03
CA ALA A 85 6.08 7.62 6.34
C ALA A 85 7.15 6.64 6.81
N SER A 86 8.41 6.97 6.57
CA SER A 86 9.55 6.27 7.19
C SER A 86 9.62 6.55 8.69
N THR A 87 10.42 5.76 9.41
CA THR A 87 11.02 6.25 10.67
C THR A 87 12.17 7.22 10.37
N ALA A 88 12.76 7.79 11.42
CA ALA A 88 13.86 8.75 11.27
C ALA A 88 15.05 8.14 10.51
N VAL A 89 15.61 8.93 9.60
CA VAL A 89 16.81 8.65 8.80
C VAL A 89 17.86 9.69 9.13
N SER A 90 19.09 9.27 9.38
CA SER A 90 20.23 10.13 9.62
C SER A 90 21.14 10.12 8.39
N LEU A 91 21.69 11.28 8.02
CA LEU A 91 22.70 11.37 6.96
C LEU A 91 24.08 11.68 7.55
N THR A 92 25.08 10.89 7.23
CA THR A 92 26.45 10.95 7.76
C THR A 92 27.43 11.09 6.61
N VAL A 93 28.23 12.17 6.65
CA VAL A 93 29.22 12.46 5.60
C VAL A 93 30.22 11.31 5.48
N GLY A 94 30.33 10.75 4.27
CA GLY A 94 31.27 9.68 3.91
C GLY A 94 30.99 8.33 4.54
N ALA A 95 29.78 8.11 5.08
CA ALA A 95 29.41 6.88 5.77
C ALA A 95 28.05 6.30 5.34
N GLU A 96 27.44 6.82 4.28
CA GLU A 96 26.24 6.22 3.71
C GLU A 96 26.56 4.93 2.93
N PRO A 97 25.57 4.04 2.74
CA PRO A 97 25.73 2.81 1.98
C PRO A 97 26.24 3.07 0.55
N THR A 98 27.12 2.17 0.05
CA THR A 98 27.72 2.27 -1.31
C THR A 98 27.34 1.09 -2.20
N ASN A 99 26.29 0.35 -1.81
CA ASN A 99 25.77 -0.82 -2.49
C ASN A 99 24.24 -0.75 -2.66
N ASP A 100 23.72 0.47 -2.71
CA ASP A 100 22.29 0.77 -2.73
C ASP A 100 21.79 1.22 -4.11
N GLY A 101 22.69 1.32 -5.09
CA GLY A 101 22.37 1.75 -6.46
C GLY A 101 23.46 2.64 -7.05
N ASP A 102 24.35 3.17 -6.20
CA ASP A 102 25.55 3.88 -6.62
C ASP A 102 26.77 3.47 -5.76
N THR A 103 27.85 4.25 -5.83
CA THR A 103 29.06 4.06 -5.01
C THR A 103 29.46 5.33 -4.24
N ASP A 104 28.55 6.28 -4.07
CA ASP A 104 28.82 7.55 -3.37
C ASP A 104 28.47 7.43 -1.88
N ALA A 105 29.46 7.45 -1.01
CA ALA A 105 29.27 7.35 0.43
C ALA A 105 28.60 8.58 1.08
N ASN A 106 28.05 9.51 0.28
CA ASN A 106 27.27 10.66 0.73
C ASN A 106 25.82 10.67 0.20
N SER A 107 25.41 9.66 -0.57
CA SER A 107 24.02 9.41 -0.95
C SER A 107 23.49 8.22 -0.17
N ASN A 108 22.22 8.28 0.22
CA ASN A 108 21.50 7.14 0.76
C ASN A 108 20.28 6.87 -0.11
N LEU A 109 20.34 5.79 -0.86
CA LEU A 109 19.30 5.29 -1.77
C LEU A 109 18.59 4.06 -1.20
N THR A 110 18.85 3.70 0.07
CA THR A 110 18.26 2.49 0.68
C THR A 110 16.81 2.65 1.11
N LEU A 111 16.30 3.89 1.21
CA LEU A 111 14.98 4.17 1.74
C LEU A 111 13.87 3.91 0.72
N ASP A 112 13.42 2.67 0.58
CA ASP A 112 12.34 2.31 -0.36
C ASP A 112 10.94 2.27 0.30
N PHE A 113 9.91 2.36 -0.53
CA PHE A 113 8.51 2.21 -0.12
C PHE A 113 7.80 1.15 -0.97
N GLY A 114 7.20 0.16 -0.32
CA GLY A 114 6.47 -0.92 -0.98
C GLY A 114 4.96 -0.71 -0.95
N PHE A 115 4.31 -0.82 -2.12
CA PHE A 115 2.85 -0.78 -2.21
C PHE A 115 2.29 -1.91 -3.07
N TYR A 116 1.17 -2.48 -2.68
CA TYR A 116 0.46 -3.51 -3.44
C TYR A 116 -1.03 -3.18 -3.54
N LYS A 117 -1.72 -3.79 -4.51
CA LYS A 117 -3.18 -3.75 -4.60
C LYS A 117 -3.71 -5.15 -4.83
N LEU A 118 -4.92 -5.40 -4.34
CA LEU A 118 -5.63 -6.66 -4.55
C LEU A 118 -6.87 -6.41 -5.40
N SER A 119 -7.24 -7.39 -6.20
CA SER A 119 -8.45 -7.37 -7.01
C SER A 119 -9.12 -8.74 -7.02
N LEU A 120 -10.44 -8.74 -7.14
CA LEU A 120 -11.27 -9.93 -7.30
C LEU A 120 -12.26 -9.71 -8.43
N GLY A 121 -12.29 -10.58 -9.42
CA GLY A 121 -13.15 -10.43 -10.58
C GLY A 121 -12.99 -11.59 -11.54
N ASN A 122 -13.90 -11.68 -12.50
CA ASN A 122 -13.78 -12.49 -13.71
C ASN A 122 -14.97 -12.17 -14.64
N GLN A 123 -15.59 -13.19 -15.25
CA GLN A 123 -16.69 -13.09 -16.19
C GLN A 123 -17.95 -13.77 -15.64
N VAL A 124 -19.11 -13.19 -15.93
CA VAL A 124 -20.40 -13.87 -15.89
C VAL A 124 -20.77 -14.22 -17.34
N TRP A 125 -21.23 -15.44 -17.60
CA TRP A 125 -21.59 -15.91 -18.94
C TRP A 125 -22.95 -16.62 -18.93
N TYR A 126 -23.54 -16.77 -20.11
CA TYR A 126 -24.68 -17.66 -20.33
C TYR A 126 -24.15 -19.05 -20.67
N ASP A 127 -24.42 -20.01 -19.78
CA ASP A 127 -24.11 -21.42 -19.96
C ASP A 127 -25.20 -22.06 -20.83
N ASP A 128 -25.01 -22.02 -22.14
CA ASP A 128 -26.02 -22.39 -23.14
C ASP A 128 -26.22 -23.91 -23.21
N ASN A 129 -25.21 -24.68 -22.78
CA ASN A 129 -25.25 -26.13 -22.79
C ASN A 129 -25.42 -26.76 -21.38
N ASN A 130 -25.48 -25.93 -20.33
CA ASN A 130 -25.69 -26.28 -18.94
C ASN A 130 -24.64 -27.26 -18.37
N ASN A 131 -23.36 -27.01 -18.61
CA ASN A 131 -22.26 -27.84 -18.12
C ASN A 131 -21.39 -27.21 -17.03
N GLY A 132 -21.63 -25.93 -16.69
CA GLY A 132 -20.88 -25.18 -15.67
C GLY A 132 -19.47 -24.78 -16.08
N ILE A 133 -19.13 -24.83 -17.37
CA ILE A 133 -17.85 -24.45 -17.96
C ILE A 133 -18.12 -23.31 -18.95
N LEU A 134 -17.21 -22.34 -19.03
CA LEU A 134 -17.27 -21.35 -20.11
C LEU A 134 -16.70 -21.98 -21.39
N ASP A 135 -17.57 -22.33 -22.33
CA ASP A 135 -17.19 -22.94 -23.59
C ASP A 135 -16.93 -21.93 -24.71
N THR A 136 -16.25 -22.39 -25.76
CA THR A 136 -16.05 -21.58 -26.97
C THR A 136 -17.40 -21.30 -27.64
N GLY A 137 -17.76 -20.03 -27.75
CA GLY A 137 -19.01 -19.57 -28.37
C GLY A 137 -20.06 -19.09 -27.38
N GLU A 138 -19.90 -19.39 -26.09
CA GLU A 138 -20.76 -18.83 -25.05
C GLU A 138 -20.42 -17.36 -24.82
N VAL A 139 -21.48 -16.56 -24.65
CA VAL A 139 -21.37 -15.11 -24.58
C VAL A 139 -21.44 -14.61 -23.13
N GLY A 140 -20.70 -13.54 -22.86
CA GLY A 140 -20.75 -12.88 -21.57
C GLY A 140 -22.12 -12.27 -21.27
N ALA A 141 -22.52 -12.34 -20.01
CA ALA A 141 -23.75 -11.75 -19.52
C ALA A 141 -23.50 -10.31 -19.07
N SER A 142 -23.89 -9.36 -19.91
CA SER A 142 -23.76 -7.92 -19.67
C SER A 142 -24.86 -7.38 -18.74
N GLY A 143 -24.56 -6.33 -17.99
CA GLY A 143 -25.56 -5.64 -17.17
C GLY A 143 -25.94 -6.37 -15.87
N ILE A 144 -25.19 -7.42 -15.50
CA ILE A 144 -25.43 -8.20 -14.29
C ILE A 144 -24.83 -7.47 -13.09
N VAL A 145 -25.67 -7.16 -12.10
CA VAL A 145 -25.20 -6.59 -10.82
C VAL A 145 -24.52 -7.68 -9.99
N VAL A 146 -23.24 -7.48 -9.70
CA VAL A 146 -22.44 -8.36 -8.84
C VAL A 146 -22.13 -7.62 -7.54
N ARG A 147 -22.30 -8.28 -6.40
CA ARG A 147 -22.09 -7.71 -5.06
C ARG A 147 -21.11 -8.54 -4.26
N LEU A 148 -20.18 -7.87 -3.58
CA LEU A 148 -19.19 -8.47 -2.70
C LEU A 148 -19.57 -8.22 -1.24
N TYR A 149 -19.67 -9.28 -0.45
CA TYR A 149 -19.98 -9.22 0.98
C TYR A 149 -18.81 -9.78 1.81
N ASN A 150 -18.71 -9.39 3.08
CA ASN A 150 -17.89 -10.11 4.06
C ASN A 150 -18.68 -11.28 4.68
N LEU A 151 -18.02 -12.09 5.52
CA LEU A 151 -18.64 -13.20 6.24
C LEU A 151 -19.64 -12.78 7.33
N SER A 152 -19.82 -11.48 7.55
CA SER A 152 -20.80 -10.91 8.47
C SER A 152 -21.99 -10.29 7.71
N ASP A 153 -22.23 -10.71 6.47
CA ASP A 153 -23.30 -10.27 5.58
C ASP A 153 -23.33 -8.76 5.31
N THR A 154 -22.20 -8.06 5.50
CA THR A 154 -22.07 -6.64 5.18
C THR A 154 -21.69 -6.49 3.71
N LEU A 155 -22.48 -5.69 2.98
CA LEU A 155 -22.17 -5.32 1.60
C LEU A 155 -20.92 -4.43 1.58
N LEU A 156 -19.87 -4.91 0.90
CA LEU A 156 -18.60 -4.20 0.76
C LEU A 156 -18.54 -3.38 -0.53
N LEU A 157 -18.86 -4.01 -1.66
CA LEU A 157 -18.78 -3.39 -2.98
C LEU A 157 -19.90 -3.92 -3.90
N SER A 158 -20.28 -3.11 -4.89
CA SER A 158 -21.21 -3.47 -5.96
C SER A 158 -20.65 -3.00 -7.29
N THR A 159 -20.74 -3.83 -8.31
CA THR A 159 -20.38 -3.48 -9.69
C THR A 159 -21.39 -4.09 -10.65
N THR A 160 -21.29 -3.73 -11.92
CA THR A 160 -22.10 -4.30 -13.00
C THR A 160 -21.16 -4.85 -14.06
N THR A 161 -21.44 -6.04 -14.57
CA THR A 161 -20.64 -6.63 -15.64
C THR A 161 -20.65 -5.74 -16.89
N ASP A 162 -19.51 -5.67 -17.57
CA ASP A 162 -19.36 -4.93 -18.81
C ASP A 162 -20.04 -5.62 -19.99
N ALA A 163 -19.88 -5.06 -21.20
CA ALA A 163 -20.47 -5.59 -22.42
C ALA A 163 -20.07 -7.04 -22.75
N ASN A 164 -18.95 -7.52 -22.22
CA ASN A 164 -18.44 -8.88 -22.39
C ASN A 164 -18.65 -9.75 -21.15
N GLY A 165 -19.42 -9.28 -20.16
CA GLY A 165 -19.68 -10.01 -18.93
C GLY A 165 -18.59 -9.90 -17.88
N PHE A 166 -17.51 -9.13 -18.10
CA PHE A 166 -16.43 -9.02 -17.13
C PHE A 166 -16.77 -8.06 -16.01
N TYR A 167 -16.30 -8.37 -14.81
CA TYR A 167 -16.36 -7.49 -13.65
C TYR A 167 -15.07 -7.57 -12.85
N THR A 168 -14.76 -6.52 -12.11
CA THR A 168 -13.64 -6.51 -11.17
C THR A 168 -13.98 -5.63 -9.97
N PHE A 169 -13.67 -6.13 -8.79
CA PHE A 169 -13.58 -5.40 -7.54
C PHE A 169 -12.12 -5.10 -7.27
N ILE A 170 -11.79 -3.83 -7.04
CA ILE A 170 -10.48 -3.42 -6.55
C ILE A 170 -10.62 -3.18 -5.06
N SER A 171 -9.67 -3.68 -4.27
CA SER A 171 -9.69 -3.47 -2.82
C SER A 171 -9.69 -1.97 -2.52
N GLN A 172 -10.74 -1.50 -1.86
CA GLN A 172 -10.80 -0.17 -1.29
C GLN A 172 -10.67 -0.35 0.21
N ARG A 173 -9.51 0.03 0.78
CA ARG A 173 -9.29 -0.02 2.23
C ARG A 173 -10.19 0.95 3.04
N ASN A 174 -11.18 1.57 2.41
CA ASN A 174 -12.24 2.34 3.06
C ASN A 174 -13.19 1.48 3.94
N LEU A 175 -12.98 0.17 3.98
CA LEU A 175 -13.71 -0.70 4.90
C LEU A 175 -12.95 -0.73 6.21
N THR A 176 -13.42 0.04 7.18
CA THR A 176 -13.05 -0.07 8.59
C THR A 176 -13.37 -1.49 9.09
N TYR A 177 -12.50 -2.45 8.80
CA TYR A 177 -12.31 -3.58 9.69
C TYR A 177 -11.42 -3.05 10.81
N ALA A 178 -12.02 -2.82 11.97
CA ALA A 178 -11.27 -2.72 13.20
C ALA A 178 -10.29 -3.89 13.24
N GLU A 179 -9.01 -3.58 13.43
CA GLU A 179 -7.98 -4.55 13.77
C GLU A 179 -8.37 -5.22 15.09
N ASN A 180 -9.19 -6.28 15.03
CA ASN A 180 -9.45 -7.16 16.16
C ASN A 180 -8.41 -8.28 16.16
N GLU A 181 -7.13 -7.93 16.10
CA GLU A 181 -6.03 -8.85 16.42
C GLU A 181 -5.27 -8.34 17.64
N ARG A 182 -5.87 -8.50 18.83
CA ARG A 182 -5.12 -8.66 20.08
C ARG A 182 -5.81 -9.68 21.00
N GLY A 183 -5.36 -10.92 20.87
CA GLY A 183 -5.19 -11.90 21.94
C GLY A 183 -6.34 -12.13 22.92
N LYS A 184 -7.06 -13.23 22.74
CA LYS A 184 -7.36 -14.15 23.85
C LYS A 184 -7.16 -15.59 23.40
N VAL A 185 -6.15 -16.19 24.00
CA VAL A 185 -5.87 -17.61 24.06
C VAL A 185 -7.18 -18.34 24.41
N PHE A 186 -7.62 -19.26 23.56
CA PHE A 186 -8.57 -20.28 23.98
C PHE A 186 -7.78 -21.28 24.83
N GLU A 187 -7.71 -21.03 26.14
CA GLU A 187 -7.31 -22.06 27.08
C GLU A 187 -8.42 -23.12 27.09
N ASN A 188 -8.05 -24.27 26.54
CA ASN A 188 -8.85 -25.47 26.53
C ASN A 188 -8.71 -26.13 27.91
N ASP A 189 -9.61 -25.84 28.86
CA ASP A 189 -9.74 -26.66 30.06
C ASP A 189 -10.88 -27.66 29.89
N HIS A 190 -10.52 -28.82 29.35
CA HIS A 190 -11.22 -30.05 29.65
C HIS A 190 -10.90 -30.44 31.10
N ARG A 191 -11.93 -30.53 31.95
CA ARG A 191 -12.24 -31.74 32.73
C ARG A 191 -13.52 -31.59 33.57
N HIS A 192 -14.39 -32.57 33.37
CA HIS A 192 -15.32 -33.26 34.30
C HIS A 192 -15.84 -32.51 35.53
#